data_AF-A0A1H5D806-F1
#
_entry.id   AF-A0A1H5D806-F1
#
_cell.length_a   1.000
_cell.length_b   1.000
_cell.length_c   1.000
_cell.angle_alpha   90.00
_cell.angle_beta   90.00
_cell.angle_gamma   90.00
#
_symmetry.space_group_name_H-M   'P 1'
#
loop_
_entity.id
_entity.type
_entity.pdbx_description
1 polymer ?
#
loop_
_entity_poly.entity_id
_entity_poly.type
_entity_poly.pdbx_seq_one_letter_code
_entity_poly.pdbx_strand_id
1 'polypeptide(L)'
;MRAHLGDQLVIESPATGAARRDGEIVGLHHEDGTPPYDVRWSDTDEVTLVFPGPDAHVRHLDHGPPGTDTSEAEPASEAAPQAGAPNPGDVGRRVAVERRRHGLSRGEAARRARMSPDYLAYLEEHPADPTVATLIRLADALGTTVTALRGAGVDTPPGQGHALLHPHLRDLTPEECRTLLSTHGVGRIAVTTPDGRPAIIPVNYEIVDDDIVFRTAPGSAAAAAVGTDAAFEVDHMDDASSQGWSVLAVGPASAVTETAAVRRLVQHAHTAPWAGGKREMWVAIRPVRLTGRRITPADGQAATGH
;
A
#
# COMPACT_ATOMS: atom_id res chain seq x y z
N MET A 1 -9.09 -24.51 19.70
CA MET A 1 -10.13 -23.93 20.57
C MET A 1 -11.46 -24.43 20.05
N ARG A 2 -12.35 -24.95 20.92
CA ARG A 2 -13.66 -25.46 20.51
C ARG A 2 -14.74 -24.82 21.39
N ALA A 3 -15.86 -24.44 20.80
CA ALA A 3 -16.98 -23.79 21.46
C ALA A 3 -18.32 -24.46 21.11
N HIS A 4 -19.30 -24.27 21.99
CA HIS A 4 -20.70 -24.56 21.83
C HIS A 4 -21.51 -23.25 21.84
N LEU A 5 -22.71 -23.29 21.27
CA LEU A 5 -23.64 -22.17 21.34
C LEU A 5 -24.00 -21.89 22.81
N GLY A 6 -23.95 -20.61 23.20
CA GLY A 6 -24.14 -20.15 24.58
C GLY A 6 -22.85 -20.04 25.41
N ASP A 7 -21.70 -20.48 24.89
CA ASP A 7 -20.41 -20.29 25.56
C ASP A 7 -19.97 -18.81 25.52
N GLN A 8 -19.19 -18.38 26.50
CA GLN A 8 -18.65 -17.02 26.51
C GLN A 8 -17.25 -16.97 25.89
N LEU A 9 -17.07 -16.18 24.84
CA LEU A 9 -15.75 -15.84 24.34
C LEU A 9 -15.17 -14.66 25.13
N VAL A 10 -14.02 -14.87 25.75
CA VAL A 10 -13.29 -13.83 26.48
C VAL A 10 -11.99 -13.52 25.76
N ILE A 11 -11.75 -12.26 25.43
CA ILE A 11 -10.52 -11.78 24.80
C ILE A 11 -9.73 -10.97 25.84
N GLU A 12 -8.60 -11.51 26.28
CA GLU A 12 -7.70 -10.82 27.19
C GLU A 12 -6.77 -9.87 26.42
N SER A 13 -6.70 -8.61 26.85
CA SER A 13 -5.74 -7.64 26.29
C SER A 13 -4.48 -7.58 27.15
N PRO A 14 -3.27 -7.79 26.60
CA PRO A 14 -2.02 -7.71 27.37
C PRO A 14 -1.50 -6.27 27.59
N ALA A 15 -2.22 -5.25 27.12
CA ALA A 15 -1.83 -3.84 27.30
C ALA A 15 -2.51 -3.22 28.53
N THR A 16 -1.71 -2.67 29.44
CA THR A 16 -2.17 -1.97 30.65
C THR A 16 -3.11 -0.81 30.25
N GLY A 17 -4.42 -1.01 30.41
CA GLY A 17 -5.46 0.02 30.22
C GLY A 17 -6.53 -0.23 29.15
N ALA A 18 -6.47 -1.31 28.36
CA ALA A 18 -7.56 -1.67 27.44
C ALA A 18 -8.56 -2.61 28.13
N ALA A 19 -9.87 -2.33 28.00
CA ALA A 19 -10.92 -3.11 28.63
C ALA A 19 -10.93 -4.56 28.12
N ARG A 20 -10.84 -5.52 29.04
CA ARG A 20 -11.18 -6.93 28.78
C ARG A 20 -12.56 -6.96 28.12
N ARG A 21 -12.67 -7.63 26.98
CA ARG A 21 -13.93 -7.74 26.23
C ARG A 21 -14.42 -9.17 26.24
N ASP A 22 -15.70 -9.35 26.54
CA ASP A 22 -16.37 -10.64 26.54
C ASP A 22 -17.69 -10.57 25.76
N GLY A 23 -18.10 -11.71 25.23
CA GLY A 23 -19.36 -11.85 24.49
C GLY A 23 -19.80 -13.31 24.41
N GLU A 24 -21.09 -13.53 24.16
CA GLU A 24 -21.69 -14.85 24.05
C GLU A 24 -21.60 -15.37 22.62
N ILE A 25 -21.21 -16.63 22.44
CA ILE A 25 -21.18 -17.31 21.15
C ILE A 25 -22.60 -17.70 20.77
N VAL A 26 -23.17 -16.97 19.82
CA VAL A 26 -24.55 -17.14 19.33
C VAL A 26 -24.63 -17.87 17.99
N GLY A 27 -23.49 -18.11 17.33
CA GLY A 27 -23.41 -18.86 16.07
C GLY A 27 -22.09 -19.61 15.91
N LEU A 28 -22.16 -20.82 15.35
CA LEU A 28 -21.00 -21.63 14.98
C LEU A 28 -21.04 -21.90 13.48
N HIS A 29 -19.93 -21.66 12.79
CA HIS A 29 -19.81 -21.90 11.35
C HIS A 29 -19.23 -23.27 11.01
N HIS A 30 -18.56 -23.92 11.97
CA HIS A 30 -18.06 -25.28 11.82
C HIS A 30 -18.75 -26.24 12.79
N GLU A 31 -19.16 -27.41 12.27
CA GLU A 31 -19.83 -28.46 13.05
C GLU A 31 -18.96 -29.05 14.17
N ASP A 32 -17.63 -28.93 14.07
CA ASP A 32 -16.67 -29.40 15.07
C ASP A 32 -16.42 -28.38 16.21
N GLY A 33 -17.17 -27.26 16.19
CA GLY A 33 -17.08 -26.17 17.16
C GLY A 33 -15.80 -25.35 17.03
N THR A 34 -15.05 -25.46 15.93
CA THR A 34 -13.90 -24.59 15.67
C THR A 34 -14.32 -23.23 15.13
N PRO A 35 -13.50 -22.17 15.30
CA PRO A 35 -13.85 -20.85 14.80
C PRO A 35 -13.91 -20.80 13.27
N PRO A 36 -14.70 -19.87 12.70
CA PRO A 36 -15.21 -18.66 13.36
C PRO A 36 -16.52 -18.85 14.12
N TYR A 37 -16.75 -17.91 15.05
CA TYR A 37 -17.94 -17.86 15.90
C TYR A 37 -18.68 -16.54 15.67
N ASP A 38 -20.01 -16.54 15.62
CA ASP A 38 -20.77 -15.31 15.77
C ASP A 38 -20.86 -15.01 17.27
N VAL A 39 -20.35 -13.85 17.69
CA VAL A 39 -20.26 -13.45 19.09
C VAL A 39 -21.08 -12.19 19.31
N ARG A 40 -22.03 -12.25 20.24
CA ARG A 40 -22.80 -11.11 20.73
C ARG A 40 -22.04 -10.48 21.89
N TRP A 41 -21.56 -9.26 21.72
CA TRP A 41 -20.69 -8.62 22.70
C TRP A 41 -21.45 -8.09 23.92
N SER A 42 -20.95 -8.32 25.13
CA SER A 42 -21.59 -7.86 26.36
C SER A 42 -21.65 -6.33 26.52
N ASP A 43 -20.79 -5.59 25.79
CA ASP A 43 -20.68 -4.13 25.88
C ASP A 43 -21.54 -3.37 24.87
N THR A 44 -21.75 -3.93 23.67
CA THR A 44 -22.49 -3.28 22.58
C THR A 44 -23.75 -4.04 22.15
N ASP A 45 -23.93 -5.27 22.61
CA ASP A 45 -24.97 -6.23 22.18
C ASP A 45 -24.98 -6.52 20.66
N GLU A 46 -23.94 -6.08 19.92
CA GLU A 46 -23.77 -6.36 18.51
C GLU A 46 -23.24 -7.78 18.28
N VAL A 47 -23.72 -8.44 17.23
CA VAL A 47 -23.23 -9.74 16.77
C VAL A 47 -22.15 -9.55 15.71
N THR A 48 -20.96 -10.07 15.96
CA THR A 48 -19.83 -10.01 15.01
C THR A 48 -19.24 -11.40 14.79
N LEU A 49 -18.82 -11.69 13.57
CA LEU A 49 -18.04 -12.90 13.25
C LEU A 49 -16.61 -12.77 13.81
N VAL A 50 -16.23 -13.64 14.73
CA VAL A 50 -14.94 -13.60 15.45
C VAL A 50 -14.07 -14.80 15.10
N PHE A 51 -12.82 -14.50 14.74
CA PHE A 51 -11.72 -15.45 14.63
C PHE A 51 -10.79 -15.28 15.85
N PRO A 52 -10.94 -16.08 16.92
CA PRO A 52 -10.22 -15.90 18.16
C PRO A 52 -8.72 -16.09 17.98
N GLY A 53 -7.95 -15.09 18.44
CA GLY A 53 -6.49 -15.15 18.54
C GLY A 53 -6.00 -15.95 19.75
N PRO A 54 -4.68 -16.04 19.97
CA PRO A 54 -4.10 -16.79 21.09
C PRO A 54 -4.47 -16.25 22.48
N ASP A 55 -4.87 -14.97 22.56
CA ASP A 55 -5.28 -14.30 23.81
C ASP A 55 -6.79 -14.44 24.09
N ALA A 56 -7.51 -15.15 23.22
CA ALA A 56 -8.90 -15.48 23.44
C ALA A 56 -9.01 -16.84 24.13
N HIS A 57 -10.00 -17.01 24.99
CA HIS A 57 -10.37 -18.31 25.53
C HIS A 57 -11.89 -18.41 25.65
N VAL A 58 -12.41 -19.61 25.45
CA VAL A 58 -13.83 -19.92 25.57
C VAL A 58 -14.09 -20.36 27.02
N ARG A 59 -15.10 -19.78 27.65
CA ARG A 59 -15.63 -20.21 28.93
C ARG A 59 -16.97 -20.91 28.70
N HIS A 60 -17.00 -22.19 28.98
CA HIS A 60 -18.24 -22.96 28.97
C HIS A 60 -19.07 -22.58 30.19
N LEU A 61 -20.23 -21.98 29.96
CA LEU A 61 -21.18 -21.64 31.00
C LEU A 61 -22.15 -22.81 31.13
N ASP A 62 -21.96 -23.67 32.13
CA ASP A 62 -22.99 -24.63 32.52
C ASP A 62 -24.16 -23.84 33.11
N HIS A 63 -25.32 -23.73 32.45
CA HIS A 63 -26.62 -23.55 33.11
C HIS A 63 -27.81 -23.95 32.19
N GLY A 64 -28.87 -24.45 32.83
CA GLY A 64 -30.00 -25.18 32.24
C GLY A 64 -31.01 -24.35 31.42
N PRO A 65 -32.16 -24.95 31.07
CA PRO A 65 -32.91 -24.65 29.83
C PRO A 65 -33.65 -23.30 29.82
N PRO A 66 -34.07 -22.81 28.62
CA PRO A 66 -34.16 -21.39 28.28
C PRO A 66 -35.53 -20.77 28.54
N GLY A 67 -35.52 -19.49 28.90
CA GLY A 67 -36.70 -18.61 28.89
C GLY A 67 -36.66 -17.71 27.65
N THR A 68 -37.70 -17.86 26.82
CA THR A 68 -38.07 -17.02 25.67
C THR A 68 -38.25 -15.56 26.04
N ASP A 69 -37.75 -14.63 25.24
CA ASP A 69 -38.61 -13.52 24.79
C ASP A 69 -38.12 -12.86 23.49
N THR A 70 -39.07 -12.76 22.58
CA THR A 70 -39.07 -12.04 21.30
C THR A 70 -39.35 -10.55 21.52
N SER A 71 -38.67 -9.66 20.78
CA SER A 71 -39.28 -8.38 20.39
C SER A 71 -38.65 -7.81 19.12
N GLU A 72 -39.49 -7.70 18.10
CA GLU A 72 -39.32 -6.93 16.86
C GLU A 72 -39.32 -5.41 17.14
N ALA A 73 -38.59 -4.61 16.33
CA ALA A 73 -39.14 -3.48 15.54
C ALA A 73 -38.05 -2.52 15.00
N GLU A 74 -37.85 -2.57 13.67
CA GLU A 74 -37.92 -1.49 12.65
C GLU A 74 -37.19 -0.11 12.76
N PRO A 75 -36.93 0.55 11.60
CA PRO A 75 -35.70 1.30 11.33
C PRO A 75 -35.82 2.83 11.42
N ALA A 76 -34.71 3.54 11.66
CA ALA A 76 -34.66 4.99 11.44
C ALA A 76 -33.24 5.53 11.12
N SER A 77 -33.14 6.07 9.91
CA SER A 77 -32.50 7.33 9.51
C SER A 77 -31.00 7.58 9.74
N GLU A 78 -30.35 7.85 8.59
CA GLU A 78 -29.10 8.56 8.38
C GLU A 78 -28.80 9.71 9.36
N ALA A 79 -27.57 9.69 9.88
CA ALA A 79 -26.83 10.89 10.29
C ALA A 79 -25.33 10.67 10.02
N ALA A 80 -24.76 11.45 9.10
CA ALA A 80 -23.31 11.56 8.92
C ALA A 80 -22.67 12.32 10.09
N PRO A 81 -21.50 11.89 10.59
CA PRO A 81 -20.33 12.79 10.66
C PRO A 81 -19.00 12.01 10.41
N GLN A 82 -18.09 12.48 9.56
CA GLN A 82 -16.99 13.45 9.79
C GLN A 82 -15.61 12.79 9.56
N ALA A 83 -14.82 13.45 8.70
CA ALA A 83 -13.36 13.46 8.56
C ALA A 83 -12.50 12.28 9.10
N GLY A 84 -11.86 11.57 8.17
CA GLY A 84 -10.43 11.23 8.28
C GLY A 84 -10.03 9.98 9.04
N ALA A 85 -10.80 8.89 8.99
CA ALA A 85 -10.29 7.58 9.42
C ALA A 85 -9.36 6.97 8.33
N PRO A 86 -8.17 6.45 8.68
CA PRO A 86 -7.33 5.73 7.73
C PRO A 86 -8.09 4.51 7.23
N ASN A 87 -8.30 4.41 5.92
CA ASN A 87 -9.15 3.40 5.30
C ASN A 87 -8.60 1.97 5.62
N PRO A 88 -9.23 1.20 6.52
CA PRO A 88 -8.69 -0.10 6.98
C PRO A 88 -8.67 -1.16 5.87
N GLY A 89 -9.42 -0.93 4.79
CA GLY A 89 -9.62 -1.88 3.69
C GLY A 89 -8.42 -2.12 2.76
N ASP A 90 -7.33 -1.35 2.86
CA ASP A 90 -6.16 -1.50 1.98
C ASP A 90 -5.00 -2.29 2.61
N VAL A 91 -5.11 -2.67 3.88
CA VAL A 91 -4.08 -3.45 4.60
C VAL A 91 -3.85 -4.81 3.94
N GLY A 92 -4.93 -5.50 3.58
CA GLY A 92 -4.90 -6.77 2.86
C GLY A 92 -4.15 -6.71 1.53
N ARG A 93 -4.45 -5.69 0.73
CA ARG A 93 -3.76 -5.43 -0.53
C ARG A 93 -2.26 -5.20 -0.31
N ARG A 94 -1.88 -4.43 0.71
CA ARG A 94 -0.47 -4.16 1.05
C ARG A 94 0.28 -5.40 1.50
N VAL A 95 -0.34 -6.24 2.32
CA VAL A 95 0.19 -7.56 2.70
C VAL A 95 0.44 -8.43 1.46
N ALA A 96 -0.51 -8.46 0.51
CA ALA A 96 -0.38 -9.22 -0.74
C ALA A 96 0.73 -8.68 -1.67
N VAL A 97 0.93 -7.35 -1.70
CA VAL A 97 2.00 -6.71 -2.47
C VAL A 97 3.36 -7.04 -1.86
N GLU A 98 3.51 -6.88 -0.55
CA GLU A 98 4.79 -7.10 0.13
C GLU A 98 5.19 -8.58 0.08
N ARG A 99 4.24 -9.49 0.27
CA ARG A 99 4.46 -10.93 0.09
C ARG A 99 5.00 -11.26 -1.30
N ARG A 100 4.43 -10.68 -2.36
CA ARG A 100 4.88 -10.89 -3.74
C ARG A 100 6.25 -10.29 -4.00
N ARG A 101 6.55 -9.13 -3.43
CA ARG A 101 7.88 -8.48 -3.52
C ARG A 101 8.99 -9.37 -2.96
N HIS A 102 8.72 -10.07 -1.87
CA HIS A 102 9.67 -11.02 -1.25
C HIS A 102 9.61 -12.43 -1.83
N GLY A 103 8.86 -12.65 -2.92
CA GLY A 103 8.78 -13.94 -3.60
C GLY A 103 8.13 -15.05 -2.76
N LEU A 104 7.36 -14.69 -1.72
CA LEU A 104 6.77 -15.65 -0.80
C LEU A 104 5.43 -16.17 -1.34
N SER A 105 5.25 -17.50 -1.29
CA SER A 105 3.91 -18.08 -1.48
C SER A 105 3.01 -17.71 -0.30
N ARG A 106 1.69 -17.73 -0.51
CA ARG A 106 0.72 -17.42 0.56
C ARG A 106 0.87 -18.39 1.74
N GLY A 107 1.05 -19.68 1.48
CA GLY A 107 1.29 -20.68 2.53
C GLY A 107 2.60 -20.43 3.30
N GLU A 108 3.67 -20.01 2.61
CA GLU A 108 4.95 -19.71 3.25
C GLU A 108 4.87 -18.48 4.17
N ALA A 109 4.22 -17.41 3.70
CA ALA A 109 4.02 -16.21 4.50
C ALA A 109 3.13 -16.47 5.73
N ALA A 110 2.03 -17.22 5.56
CA ALA A 110 1.15 -17.59 6.67
C ALA A 110 1.89 -18.42 7.73
N ARG A 111 2.70 -19.39 7.29
CA ARG A 111 3.56 -20.20 8.17
C ARG A 111 4.55 -19.35 8.96
N ARG A 112 5.23 -18.40 8.30
CA ARG A 112 6.16 -17.46 8.96
C ARG A 112 5.44 -16.54 9.94
N ALA A 113 4.27 -16.04 9.58
CA ALA A 113 3.45 -15.16 10.42
C ALA A 113 2.66 -15.91 11.50
N ARG A 114 2.85 -17.23 11.63
CA ARG A 114 2.15 -18.11 12.58
C ARG A 114 0.63 -17.96 12.50
N MET A 115 0.09 -17.96 11.28
CA MET A 115 -1.35 -17.91 11.01
C MET A 115 -1.76 -18.95 9.97
N SER A 116 -3.07 -19.18 9.83
CA SER A 116 -3.56 -20.10 8.81
C SER A 116 -3.44 -19.48 7.40
N PRO A 117 -3.14 -20.30 6.37
CA PRO A 117 -3.14 -19.86 4.98
C PRO A 117 -4.48 -19.26 4.54
N ASP A 118 -5.59 -19.80 5.05
CA ASP A 118 -6.95 -19.33 4.74
C ASP A 118 -7.25 -17.97 5.36
N TYR A 119 -6.77 -17.71 6.58
CA TYR A 119 -6.89 -16.37 7.18
C TYR A 119 -6.06 -15.34 6.43
N LEU A 120 -4.86 -15.71 5.97
CA LEU A 120 -4.07 -14.83 5.12
C LEU A 120 -4.74 -14.61 3.75
N ALA A 121 -5.36 -15.63 3.15
CA ALA A 121 -6.12 -15.48 1.91
C ALA A 121 -7.30 -14.52 2.10
N TYR A 122 -8.05 -14.70 3.19
CA TYR A 122 -9.16 -13.84 3.57
C TYR A 122 -8.71 -12.38 3.72
N LEU A 123 -7.64 -12.14 4.49
CA LEU A 123 -7.06 -10.80 4.66
C LEU A 123 -6.64 -10.17 3.34
N GLU A 124 -6.08 -10.93 2.39
CA GLU A 124 -5.63 -10.39 1.10
C GLU A 124 -6.77 -10.09 0.12
N GLU A 125 -7.89 -10.80 0.23
CA GLU A 125 -8.99 -10.79 -0.75
C GLU A 125 -10.20 -9.96 -0.30
N HIS A 126 -10.34 -9.72 1.00
CA HIS A 126 -11.49 -9.03 1.58
C HIS A 126 -11.06 -7.82 2.43
N PRO A 127 -11.88 -6.74 2.47
CA PRO A 127 -11.70 -5.67 3.44
C PRO A 127 -11.76 -6.24 4.86
N ALA A 128 -10.69 -6.06 5.63
CA ALA A 128 -10.58 -6.55 7.00
C ALA A 128 -9.78 -5.56 7.85
N ASP A 129 -10.09 -5.49 9.14
CA ASP A 129 -9.34 -4.69 10.12
C ASP A 129 -8.53 -5.61 11.06
N PRO A 130 -7.33 -6.07 10.64
CA PRO A 130 -6.54 -6.99 11.43
C PRO A 130 -5.98 -6.30 12.68
N THR A 131 -5.99 -7.04 13.79
CA THR A 131 -5.43 -6.57 15.06
C THR A 131 -3.95 -6.17 14.95
N VAL A 132 -3.50 -5.26 15.81
CA VAL A 132 -2.08 -4.82 15.88
C VAL A 132 -1.14 -6.03 16.02
N ALA A 133 -1.50 -7.02 16.84
CA ALA A 133 -0.71 -8.24 17.01
C ALA A 133 -0.60 -9.06 15.72
N THR A 134 -1.67 -9.12 14.93
CA THR A 134 -1.66 -9.77 13.60
C THR A 134 -0.73 -9.03 12.65
N LEU A 135 -0.77 -7.70 12.66
CA LEU A 135 0.09 -6.86 11.85
C LEU A 135 1.56 -6.96 12.23
N ILE A 136 1.89 -7.07 13.52
CA ILE A 136 3.28 -7.28 13.98
C ILE A 136 3.83 -8.60 13.43
N ARG A 137 3.05 -9.69 13.50
CA ARG A 137 3.47 -11.00 12.98
C ARG A 137 3.63 -10.99 11.46
N LEU A 138 2.74 -10.30 10.74
CA LEU A 138 2.85 -10.12 9.29
C LEU A 138 4.07 -9.26 8.93
N ALA A 139 4.30 -8.17 9.64
CA ALA A 139 5.44 -7.30 9.43
C ALA A 139 6.76 -8.06 9.61
N ASP A 140 6.90 -8.81 10.70
CA ASP A 140 8.07 -9.66 10.97
C ASP A 140 8.25 -10.75 9.89
N ALA A 141 7.18 -11.47 9.54
CA ALA A 141 7.23 -12.54 8.54
C ALA A 141 7.56 -12.08 7.12
N LEU A 142 7.16 -10.85 6.78
CA LEU A 142 7.35 -10.23 5.47
C LEU A 142 8.58 -9.32 5.43
N GLY A 143 9.31 -9.15 6.54
CA GLY A 143 10.46 -8.24 6.60
C GLY A 143 10.10 -6.76 6.38
N THR A 144 8.94 -6.32 6.87
CA THR A 144 8.42 -4.95 6.75
C THR A 144 8.02 -4.38 8.12
N THR A 145 7.33 -3.24 8.16
CA THR A 145 6.85 -2.60 9.40
C THR A 145 5.33 -2.58 9.49
N VAL A 146 4.81 -2.53 10.73
CA VAL A 146 3.37 -2.37 10.98
C VAL A 146 2.84 -1.07 10.37
N THR A 147 3.62 0.00 10.42
CA THR A 147 3.32 1.31 9.83
C THR A 147 3.13 1.20 8.31
N ALA A 148 4.04 0.50 7.62
CA ALA A 148 3.95 0.24 6.19
C ALA A 148 2.69 -0.58 5.83
N LEU A 149 2.39 -1.64 6.59
CA LEU A 149 1.19 -2.46 6.36
C LEU A 149 -0.10 -1.68 6.61
N ARG A 150 -0.13 -0.82 7.64
CA ARG A 150 -1.26 0.06 7.96
C ARG A 150 -1.45 1.19 6.94
N GLY A 151 -0.45 1.46 6.11
CA GLY A 151 -0.46 2.61 5.22
C GLY A 151 -0.42 3.94 5.98
N ALA A 152 0.03 3.95 7.23
CA ALA A 152 0.35 5.17 7.97
C ALA A 152 1.58 5.78 7.30
N GLY A 153 1.35 6.60 6.27
CA GLY A 153 2.35 6.94 5.26
C GLY A 153 1.75 7.37 3.92
N VAL A 154 0.58 6.83 3.56
CA VAL A 154 -0.04 7.03 2.23
C VAL A 154 -0.67 8.43 2.08
N ASP A 155 -1.15 9.01 3.18
CA ASP A 155 -1.73 10.36 3.24
C ASP A 155 -0.81 11.41 3.90
N THR A 156 0.38 11.00 4.36
CA THR A 156 1.41 11.95 4.85
C THR A 156 2.32 12.37 3.70
N PRO A 157 2.80 13.62 3.66
CA PRO A 157 3.81 14.03 2.69
C PRO A 157 5.04 13.10 2.78
N PRO A 158 5.61 12.67 1.65
CA PRO A 158 6.83 11.85 1.66
C PRO A 158 7.97 12.56 2.41
N GLY A 159 8.87 11.80 3.03
CA GLY A 159 10.03 12.33 3.76
C GLY A 159 9.78 12.68 5.22
N GLN A 160 8.67 12.23 5.81
CA GLN A 160 8.37 12.32 7.24
C GLN A 160 8.87 11.10 8.05
N GLY A 161 9.49 10.11 7.37
CA GLY A 161 10.17 9.00 8.03
C GLY A 161 11.41 9.45 8.81
N HIS A 162 11.71 8.79 9.93
CA HIS A 162 12.95 9.02 10.65
C HIS A 162 14.11 8.42 9.86
N ALA A 163 15.05 9.27 9.41
CA ALA A 163 16.26 8.81 8.71
C ALA A 163 17.02 7.75 9.55
N LEU A 164 17.54 6.72 8.88
CA LEU A 164 18.41 5.73 9.50
C LEU A 164 19.63 6.39 10.17
N LEU A 165 20.14 5.73 11.22
CA LEU A 165 21.48 6.01 11.73
C LEU A 165 22.48 5.53 10.64
N HIS A 166 23.06 6.48 9.88
CA HIS A 166 24.05 6.27 8.80
C HIS A 166 23.49 5.82 7.43
N PRO A 167 22.71 6.64 6.71
CA PRO A 167 22.32 6.34 5.34
C PRO A 167 23.53 6.49 4.39
N HIS A 168 23.69 5.54 3.46
CA HIS A 168 24.68 5.65 2.38
C HIS A 168 23.98 6.04 1.08
N LEU A 169 24.45 7.13 0.47
CA LEU A 169 24.05 7.53 -0.87
C LEU A 169 25.05 6.96 -1.88
N ARG A 170 24.57 6.13 -2.81
CA ARG A 170 25.37 5.54 -3.90
C ARG A 170 24.88 6.05 -5.25
N ASP A 171 25.83 6.32 -6.15
CA ASP A 171 25.54 6.57 -7.56
C ASP A 171 25.13 5.28 -8.28
N LEU A 172 24.08 5.38 -9.10
CA LEU A 172 23.61 4.30 -9.94
C LEU A 172 24.36 4.27 -11.27
N THR A 173 24.59 3.08 -11.81
CA THR A 173 25.13 2.95 -13.18
C THR A 173 24.08 3.34 -14.21
N PRO A 174 24.47 3.66 -15.46
CA PRO A 174 23.51 3.93 -16.53
C PRO A 174 22.49 2.79 -16.75
N GLU A 175 22.92 1.54 -16.62
CA GLU A 175 22.05 0.36 -16.78
C GLU A 175 21.04 0.24 -15.63
N GLU A 176 21.47 0.51 -14.39
CA GLU A 176 20.57 0.58 -13.23
C GLU A 176 19.54 1.70 -13.43
N CYS A 177 19.96 2.88 -13.90
CA CYS A 177 19.05 3.99 -14.18
C CYS A 177 17.99 3.63 -15.23
N ARG A 178 18.39 2.99 -16.34
CA ARG A 178 17.46 2.53 -17.38
C ARG A 178 16.48 1.50 -16.87
N THR A 179 16.95 0.58 -16.01
CA THR A 179 16.09 -0.43 -15.38
C THR A 179 15.04 0.22 -14.50
N LEU A 180 15.42 1.23 -13.70
CA LEU A 180 14.52 1.93 -12.79
C LEU A 180 13.55 2.89 -13.50
N LEU A 181 13.96 3.47 -14.63
CA LEU A 181 13.05 4.20 -15.53
C LEU A 181 11.92 3.31 -16.06
N SER A 182 12.07 1.97 -16.05
CA SER A 182 11.05 1.03 -16.53
C SER A 182 10.60 1.34 -17.97
N THR A 183 9.52 0.72 -18.44
CA THR A 183 8.94 1.00 -19.76
C THR A 183 7.90 2.12 -19.72
N HIS A 184 7.24 2.33 -18.58
CA HIS A 184 6.24 3.37 -18.39
C HIS A 184 6.03 3.67 -16.89
N GLY A 185 5.42 4.81 -16.59
CA GLY A 185 5.08 5.18 -15.22
C GLY A 185 4.64 6.63 -15.08
N VAL A 186 4.77 7.15 -13.86
CA VAL A 186 4.60 8.58 -13.57
C VAL A 186 5.93 9.15 -13.17
N GLY A 187 6.28 10.29 -13.77
CA GLY A 187 7.45 11.06 -13.41
C GLY A 187 7.12 12.55 -13.33
N ARG A 188 8.15 13.35 -13.10
CA ARG A 188 8.05 14.80 -12.93
C ARG A 188 8.93 15.47 -13.97
N ILE A 189 8.37 16.41 -14.72
CA ILE A 189 9.13 17.25 -15.64
C ILE A 189 9.30 18.64 -15.04
N ALA A 190 10.54 19.11 -14.98
CA ALA A 190 10.86 20.49 -14.67
C ALA A 190 10.90 21.29 -15.98
N VAL A 191 10.10 22.35 -16.04
CA VAL A 191 9.96 23.25 -17.18
C VAL A 191 10.11 24.69 -16.73
N THR A 192 10.51 25.55 -17.67
CA THR A 192 10.39 27.00 -17.49
C THR A 192 9.06 27.42 -18.13
N THR A 193 8.13 27.95 -17.33
CA THR A 193 6.85 28.45 -17.84
C THR A 193 7.06 29.71 -18.68
N PRO A 194 6.10 30.10 -19.55
CA PRO A 194 6.25 31.25 -20.46
C PRO A 194 6.56 32.59 -19.78
N ASP A 195 6.24 32.73 -18.49
CA ASP A 195 6.56 33.89 -17.65
C ASP A 195 7.96 33.81 -16.99
N GLY A 196 8.77 32.83 -17.37
CA GLY A 196 10.16 32.66 -16.92
C GLY A 196 10.32 31.95 -15.58
N ARG A 197 9.24 31.44 -14.97
CA ARG A 197 9.31 30.76 -13.66
C ARG A 197 9.54 29.25 -13.83
N PRO A 198 10.31 28.59 -12.94
CA PRO A 198 10.42 27.14 -12.96
C PRO A 198 9.13 26.50 -12.40
N ALA A 199 8.69 25.40 -13.00
CA ALA A 199 7.57 24.59 -12.53
C ALA A 199 7.90 23.10 -12.66
N ILE A 200 7.43 22.29 -11.72
CA ILE A 200 7.52 20.83 -11.75
C ILE A 200 6.13 20.26 -11.97
N ILE A 201 5.96 19.50 -13.05
CA ILE A 201 4.66 18.99 -13.48
C ILE A 201 4.69 17.46 -13.52
N PRO A 202 3.73 16.76 -12.89
CA PRO A 202 3.64 15.31 -13.02
C PRO A 202 3.15 14.93 -14.44
N VAL A 203 3.79 13.93 -15.04
CA VAL A 203 3.44 13.39 -16.35
C VAL A 203 3.43 11.86 -16.32
N ASN A 204 2.46 11.26 -17.02
CA ASN A 204 2.55 9.84 -17.37
C ASN A 204 3.51 9.73 -18.54
N TYR A 205 4.54 8.91 -18.40
CA TYR A 205 5.57 8.74 -19.41
C TYR A 205 5.67 7.29 -19.86
N GLU A 206 6.29 7.11 -21.02
CA GLU A 206 6.70 5.84 -21.58
C GLU A 206 8.12 5.99 -22.13
N ILE A 207 8.84 4.88 -22.26
CA ILE A 207 10.15 4.83 -22.89
C ILE A 207 9.99 4.18 -24.27
N VAL A 208 10.30 4.91 -25.33
CA VAL A 208 10.26 4.43 -26.72
C VAL A 208 11.55 4.82 -27.41
N ASP A 209 12.28 3.84 -27.96
CA ASP A 209 13.57 4.06 -28.63
C ASP A 209 14.57 4.87 -27.77
N ASP A 210 14.63 4.59 -26.45
CA ASP A 210 15.39 5.33 -25.42
C ASP A 210 14.96 6.79 -25.16
N ASP A 211 13.98 7.31 -25.89
CA ASP A 211 13.38 8.61 -25.64
C ASP A 211 12.26 8.49 -24.58
N ILE A 212 12.19 9.47 -23.67
CA ILE A 212 11.11 9.58 -22.68
C ILE A 212 9.97 10.35 -23.34
N VAL A 213 8.83 9.69 -23.52
CA VAL A 213 7.68 10.25 -24.23
C VAL A 213 6.48 10.41 -23.32
N PHE A 214 5.72 11.49 -23.48
CA PHE A 214 4.48 11.70 -22.73
C PHE A 214 3.44 12.46 -23.55
N ARG A 215 2.17 12.30 -23.16
CA ARG A 215 1.05 13.02 -23.77
C ARG A 215 0.65 14.24 -22.96
N THR A 216 0.40 15.34 -23.65
CA THR A 216 -0.12 16.57 -23.04
C THR A 216 -1.09 17.30 -23.97
N ALA A 217 -1.64 18.43 -23.50
CA ALA A 217 -2.42 19.35 -24.32
C ALA A 217 -1.55 20.53 -24.79
N PRO A 218 -1.75 21.04 -26.02
CA PRO A 218 -1.16 22.31 -26.43
C PRO A 218 -1.49 23.42 -25.42
N GLY A 219 -0.51 24.27 -25.10
CA GLY A 219 -0.67 25.36 -24.13
C GLY A 219 -0.68 24.95 -22.65
N SER A 220 -0.56 23.66 -22.34
CA SER A 220 -0.36 23.19 -20.95
C SER A 220 1.03 23.59 -20.43
N ALA A 221 1.19 23.61 -19.10
CA ALA A 221 2.50 23.87 -18.48
C ALA A 221 3.58 22.88 -18.97
N ALA A 222 3.25 21.59 -19.10
CA ALA A 222 4.19 20.58 -19.60
C ALA A 222 4.58 20.81 -21.08
N ALA A 223 3.73 21.44 -21.88
CA ALA A 223 4.07 21.77 -23.28
C ALA A 223 5.16 22.85 -23.38
N ALA A 224 5.42 23.61 -22.31
CA ALA A 224 6.50 24.60 -22.25
C ALA A 224 7.90 23.96 -22.35
N ALA A 225 8.03 22.64 -22.17
CA ALA A 225 9.29 21.93 -22.38
C ALA A 225 9.75 21.95 -23.85
N VAL A 226 8.82 22.06 -24.81
CA VAL A 226 9.14 21.91 -26.23
C VAL A 226 10.09 23.02 -26.69
N GLY A 227 11.21 22.62 -27.29
CA GLY A 227 12.23 23.53 -27.78
C GLY A 227 13.26 23.96 -26.75
N THR A 228 13.21 23.40 -25.52
CA THR A 228 14.20 23.65 -24.47
C THR A 228 14.82 22.35 -23.96
N ASP A 229 15.92 22.46 -23.21
CA ASP A 229 16.36 21.35 -22.37
C ASP A 229 15.39 21.19 -21.21
N ALA A 230 14.89 19.97 -21.01
CA ALA A 230 14.01 19.60 -19.92
C ALA A 230 14.72 18.63 -18.98
N ALA A 231 14.46 18.77 -17.69
CA ALA A 231 14.84 17.78 -16.69
C ALA A 231 13.61 16.93 -16.35
N PHE A 232 13.77 15.62 -16.37
CA PHE A 232 12.75 14.65 -16.06
C PHE A 232 13.23 13.75 -14.93
N GLU A 233 12.36 13.48 -13.97
CA GLU A 233 12.69 12.75 -12.76
C GLU A 233 11.65 11.68 -12.45
N VAL A 234 12.15 10.52 -12.01
CA VAL A 234 11.35 9.46 -11.39
C VAL A 234 12.04 9.04 -10.10
N ASP A 235 11.23 8.80 -9.08
CA ASP A 235 11.71 8.37 -7.78
C ASP A 235 10.83 7.29 -7.18
N HIS A 236 11.39 6.62 -6.18
CA HIS A 236 10.65 5.83 -5.24
C HIS A 236 11.31 5.96 -3.88
N MET A 237 10.53 6.45 -2.91
CA MET A 237 10.96 6.59 -1.52
C MET A 237 10.13 5.64 -0.67
N ASP A 238 10.80 4.83 0.14
CA ASP A 238 10.21 3.99 1.17
C ASP A 238 10.52 4.60 2.53
N ASP A 239 9.56 5.39 3.05
CA ASP A 239 9.70 6.08 4.33
C ASP A 239 9.83 5.11 5.51
N ALA A 240 9.30 3.89 5.41
CA ALA A 240 9.35 2.91 6.49
C ALA A 240 10.75 2.30 6.65
N SER A 241 11.45 2.11 5.54
CA SER A 241 12.82 1.57 5.53
C SER A 241 13.89 2.65 5.36
N SER A 242 13.51 3.92 5.21
CA SER A 242 14.40 5.06 4.86
C SER A 242 15.32 4.75 3.69
N GLN A 243 14.78 4.04 2.70
CA GLN A 243 15.47 3.68 1.48
C GLN A 243 14.78 4.34 0.31
N GLY A 244 15.50 4.47 -0.78
CA GLY A 244 14.89 5.01 -1.98
C GLY A 244 15.88 5.15 -3.11
N TRP A 245 15.36 5.50 -4.27
CA TRP A 245 16.16 5.82 -5.43
C TRP A 245 15.51 6.95 -6.21
N SER A 246 16.33 7.67 -6.96
CA SER A 246 15.87 8.63 -7.96
C SER A 246 16.70 8.49 -9.22
N VAL A 247 16.06 8.74 -10.36
CA VAL A 247 16.72 8.85 -11.66
C VAL A 247 16.34 10.19 -12.28
N LEU A 248 17.36 10.92 -12.69
CA LEU A 248 17.26 12.20 -13.37
C LEU A 248 17.77 12.05 -14.80
N ALA A 249 16.90 12.36 -15.75
CA ALA A 249 17.22 12.47 -17.17
C ALA A 249 17.18 13.95 -17.56
N VAL A 250 18.19 14.39 -18.33
CA VAL A 250 18.25 15.75 -18.87
C VAL A 250 18.51 15.67 -20.36
N GLY A 251 17.75 16.43 -21.14
CA GLY A 251 18.01 16.63 -22.55
C GLY A 251 16.92 17.41 -23.29
N PRO A 252 17.09 17.60 -24.60
CA PRO A 252 16.19 18.41 -25.40
C PRO A 252 14.81 17.75 -25.49
N ALA A 253 13.77 18.55 -25.30
CA ALA A 253 12.39 18.15 -25.46
C ALA A 253 11.82 18.70 -26.78
N SER A 254 11.12 17.84 -27.52
CA SER A 254 10.56 18.16 -28.84
C SER A 254 9.14 17.64 -28.98
N ALA A 255 8.31 18.37 -29.75
CA ALA A 255 6.99 17.89 -30.11
C ALA A 255 7.11 16.80 -31.18
N VAL A 256 6.40 15.70 -31.02
CA VAL A 256 6.35 14.63 -32.03
C VAL A 256 5.17 14.91 -32.97
N THR A 257 5.48 15.44 -34.15
CA THR A 257 4.49 15.84 -35.17
C THR A 257 4.38 14.86 -36.33
N GLU A 258 5.42 14.07 -36.58
CA GLU A 258 5.46 13.13 -37.70
C GLU A 258 4.38 12.06 -37.56
N THR A 259 3.48 11.96 -38.54
CA THR A 259 2.29 11.09 -38.47
C THR A 259 2.67 9.62 -38.21
N ALA A 260 3.75 9.14 -38.81
CA ALA A 260 4.25 7.78 -38.60
C ALA A 260 4.77 7.58 -37.17
N ALA A 261 5.49 8.56 -36.61
CA ALA A 261 6.00 8.50 -35.24
C ALA A 261 4.86 8.56 -34.22
N VAL A 262 3.90 9.48 -34.39
CA VAL A 262 2.69 9.56 -33.56
C VAL A 262 1.92 8.25 -33.58
N ARG A 263 1.74 7.63 -34.76
CA ARG A 263 1.06 6.33 -34.87
C ARG A 263 1.80 5.24 -34.10
N ARG A 264 3.13 5.17 -34.18
CA ARG A 264 3.93 4.22 -33.40
C ARG A 264 3.72 4.43 -31.90
N LEU A 265 3.79 5.68 -31.43
CA LEU A 265 3.57 6.01 -30.02
C LEU A 265 2.17 5.61 -29.56
N VAL A 266 1.15 5.84 -30.38
CA VAL A 266 -0.23 5.42 -30.06
C VAL A 266 -0.34 3.89 -29.96
N GLN A 267 0.38 3.13 -30.80
CA GLN A 267 0.38 1.66 -30.77
C GLN A 267 1.14 1.08 -29.57
N HIS A 268 2.18 1.76 -29.09
CA HIS A 268 2.98 1.32 -27.94
C HIS A 268 2.45 1.86 -26.61
N ALA A 269 1.42 2.70 -26.64
CA ALA A 269 0.89 3.34 -25.45
C ALA A 269 0.30 2.29 -24.48
N HIS A 270 0.97 2.10 -23.35
CA HIS A 270 0.60 1.13 -22.34
C HIS A 270 -0.53 1.64 -21.43
N THR A 271 -0.69 2.96 -21.31
CA THR A 271 -1.69 3.57 -20.42
C THR A 271 -2.32 4.83 -21.02
N ALA A 272 -3.59 5.09 -20.69
CA ALA A 272 -4.20 6.40 -20.94
C ALA A 272 -3.69 7.44 -19.91
N PRO A 273 -3.53 8.73 -20.28
CA PRO A 273 -3.14 9.76 -19.32
C PRO A 273 -4.12 9.85 -18.14
N TRP A 274 -3.62 9.84 -16.90
CA TRP A 274 -4.46 9.89 -15.68
C TRP A 274 -5.31 11.14 -15.58
N ALA A 275 -4.81 12.27 -16.07
CA ALA A 275 -5.59 13.48 -16.17
C ALA A 275 -6.42 13.43 -17.46
N GLY A 276 -7.72 13.17 -17.32
CA GLY A 276 -8.67 13.05 -18.41
C GLY A 276 -8.67 14.23 -19.40
N GLY A 277 -9.21 13.98 -20.60
CA GLY A 277 -9.28 14.94 -21.71
C GLY A 277 -8.51 14.50 -22.96
N LYS A 278 -8.76 15.18 -24.09
CA LYS A 278 -8.08 14.91 -25.37
C LYS A 278 -6.65 15.46 -25.35
N ARG A 279 -5.71 14.67 -24.83
CA ARG A 279 -4.27 14.97 -24.85
C ARG A 279 -3.64 14.30 -26.07
N GLU A 280 -3.70 15.00 -27.20
CA GLU A 280 -3.26 14.50 -28.50
C GLU A 280 -1.81 14.88 -28.84
N MET A 281 -1.23 15.84 -28.10
CA MET A 281 0.15 16.27 -28.32
C MET A 281 1.12 15.33 -27.62
N TRP A 282 2.04 14.78 -28.40
CA TRP A 282 3.17 14.01 -27.89
C TRP A 282 4.41 14.89 -27.74
N VAL A 283 5.09 14.73 -26.61
CA VAL A 283 6.39 15.35 -26.35
C VAL A 283 7.39 14.22 -26.08
N ALA A 284 8.57 14.32 -26.69
CA ALA A 284 9.68 13.41 -26.49
C ALA A 284 10.87 14.17 -25.91
N ILE A 285 11.46 13.64 -24.84
CA ILE A 285 12.71 14.09 -24.26
C ILE A 285 13.76 13.07 -24.65
N ARG A 286 14.82 13.50 -25.33
CA ARG A 286 15.97 12.66 -25.64
C ARG A 286 17.03 12.83 -24.55
N PRO A 287 17.24 11.87 -23.64
CA PRO A 287 18.21 12.04 -22.57
C PRO A 287 19.63 12.13 -23.16
N VAL A 288 20.31 13.25 -22.95
CA VAL A 288 21.76 13.38 -23.23
C VAL A 288 22.58 13.09 -21.97
N ARG A 289 21.94 13.17 -20.81
CA ARG A 289 22.51 12.82 -19.52
C ARG A 289 21.48 12.04 -18.70
N LEU A 290 21.91 10.91 -18.17
CA LEU A 290 21.12 10.05 -17.30
C LEU A 290 21.94 9.76 -16.04
N THR A 291 21.40 10.13 -14.88
CA THR A 291 22.07 9.93 -13.58
C THR A 291 21.08 9.39 -12.58
N GLY A 292 21.54 8.59 -11.63
CA GLY A 292 20.69 8.08 -10.57
C GLY A 292 21.39 7.99 -9.24
N ARG A 293 20.59 8.05 -8.18
CA ARG A 293 21.04 7.94 -6.79
C ARG A 293 20.22 6.86 -6.10
N ARG A 294 20.83 6.11 -5.20
CA ARG A 294 20.14 5.18 -4.30
C ARG A 294 20.61 5.40 -2.86
N ILE A 295 19.65 5.36 -1.95
CA ILE A 295 19.85 5.41 -0.51
C ILE A 295 19.65 4.00 0.03
N THR A 296 20.67 3.47 0.71
CA THR A 296 20.63 2.18 1.40
C THR A 296 20.98 2.35 2.88
N PRO A 297 20.57 1.43 3.75
CA PRO A 297 21.11 1.35 5.11
C PRO A 297 22.62 1.13 5.05
N ALA A 298 23.37 1.63 6.03
CA ALA A 298 24.69 1.10 6.31
C ALA A 298 24.55 -0.38 6.67
N ASP A 299 25.30 -1.26 6.00
CA ASP A 299 25.47 -2.62 6.48
C ASP A 299 25.99 -2.51 7.92
N GLY A 300 25.20 -3.00 8.87
CA GLY A 300 25.67 -3.18 10.23
C GLY A 300 26.87 -4.12 10.14
N GLN A 301 28.08 -3.58 10.22
CA GLN A 301 29.27 -4.38 10.49
C GLN A 301 28.94 -5.17 11.76
N ALA A 302 28.68 -6.46 11.57
CA ALA A 302 28.74 -7.41 12.66
C ALA A 302 30.10 -7.20 13.29
N ALA A 303 30.11 -6.63 14.48
CA ALA A 303 31.27 -6.60 15.34
C ALA A 303 31.61 -8.07 15.63
N THR A 304 32.41 -8.68 14.77
CA THR A 304 33.19 -9.86 15.09
C THR A 304 34.27 -9.41 16.07
N GLY A 305 33.86 -9.28 17.33
CA GLY A 305 34.76 -9.18 18.48
C GLY A 305 35.60 -10.46 18.60
N HIS A 306 36.87 -10.22 18.94
CA HIS A 306 37.97 -11.16 19.13
C HIS A 306 37.66 -12.46 19.90
#